data_AF-M1BHW6-F1
#
_entry.id   AF-M1BHW6-F1
#
_cell.length_a   1.000
_cell.length_b   1.000
_cell.length_c   1.000
_cell.angle_alpha   90.00
_cell.angle_beta   90.00
_cell.angle_gamma   90.00
#
_symmetry.space_group_name_H-M   'P 1'
#
loop_
_entity.id
_entity.type
_entity.pdbx_description
1 polymer ?
#
loop_
_entity_poly.entity_id
_entity_poly.type
_entity_poly.pdbx_seq_one_letter_code
_entity_poly.pdbx_strand_id
1 'polypeptide(L)'
;MDQNRRLLIALIVASTALGLIILFWIYHTKRFHTSDVVKGMCKFNFSKSRKTLVSLMDYNILESATNKFQETEILGEGGFGRVYKAKLEDNLYVAVKKLTQNSIKEFETEVELLSQMQHLNIISLLGYCIHSETRLLVYELMHNGSLETQLHGPSRGSVLTWHRRIKIALDAAR
;
A
#
# COMPACT_ATOMS: atom_id res chain seq x y z
N MET A 1 -54.35 -6.55 -34.73
CA MET A 1 -53.43 -6.35 -33.59
C MET A 1 -53.70 -4.97 -33.05
N ASP A 2 -54.49 -4.87 -31.99
CA ASP A 2 -55.18 -3.64 -31.60
C ASP A 2 -54.19 -2.54 -31.23
N GLN A 3 -54.51 -1.31 -31.62
CA GLN A 3 -53.73 -0.11 -31.31
C GLN A 3 -53.41 -0.01 -29.80
N ASN A 4 -54.35 -0.46 -28.96
CA ASN A 4 -54.20 -0.53 -27.51
C ASN A 4 -53.14 -1.56 -27.07
N ARG A 5 -53.01 -2.71 -27.75
CA ARG A 5 -51.97 -3.71 -27.45
C ARG A 5 -50.57 -3.20 -27.81
N ARG A 6 -50.45 -2.46 -28.92
CA ARG A 6 -49.17 -1.83 -29.31
C ARG A 6 -48.74 -0.75 -28.32
N LEU A 7 -49.68 0.07 -27.84
CA LEU A 7 -49.43 1.08 -26.80
C LEU A 7 -49.00 0.42 -25.48
N LEU A 8 -49.65 -0.68 -25.09
CA LEU A 8 -49.34 -1.38 -23.85
C LEU A 8 -47.94 -2.02 -23.86
N ILE A 9 -47.52 -2.60 -24.99
CA ILE A 9 -46.16 -3.14 -25.16
C ILE A 9 -45.12 -2.01 -25.12
N ALA A 10 -45.39 -0.87 -25.77
CA ALA A 10 -44.47 0.27 -25.78
C ALA A 10 -44.22 0.83 -24.36
N LEU A 11 -45.25 0.89 -23.51
CA LEU A 11 -45.14 1.35 -22.13
C LEU A 11 -44.30 0.40 -21.25
N ILE A 12 -44.44 -0.91 -21.44
CA ILE A 12 -43.66 -1.91 -20.69
C ILE A 12 -42.18 -1.80 -21.03
N VAL A 13 -41.84 -1.68 -22.32
CA VAL A 13 -40.45 -1.56 -22.79
C VAL A 13 -39.81 -0.25 -22.30
N ALA A 14 -40.56 0.85 -22.31
CA ALA A 14 -40.06 2.12 -21.79
C ALA A 14 -39.78 2.05 -20.28
N SER A 15 -40.66 1.39 -19.51
CA SER A 15 -40.50 1.23 -18.07
C SER A 15 -39.28 0.37 -17.70
N THR A 16 -39.07 -0.75 -18.40
CA THR A 16 -37.90 -1.62 -18.15
C THR A 16 -36.59 -0.94 -18.54
N ALA A 17 -36.57 -0.19 -19.65
CA ALA A 17 -35.40 0.58 -20.06
C ALA A 17 -35.02 1.65 -19.02
N LEU A 18 -36.00 2.39 -18.50
CA LEU A 18 -35.79 3.39 -17.45
C LEU A 18 -35.24 2.76 -16.17
N GLY A 19 -35.78 1.60 -15.76
CA GLY A 19 -35.27 0.86 -14.60
C GLY A 19 -33.80 0.44 -14.74
N LEU A 20 -33.41 -0.04 -15.93
CA LEU A 20 -32.01 -0.41 -16.21
C LEU A 20 -31.08 0.80 -16.25
N ILE A 21 -31.54 1.93 -16.80
CA ILE A 21 -30.77 3.19 -16.79
C ILE A 21 -30.55 3.67 -15.36
N ILE A 22 -31.58 3.62 -14.51
CA ILE A 22 -31.48 3.99 -13.08
C ILE A 22 -30.55 3.04 -12.32
N LEU A 23 -30.67 1.73 -12.51
CA LEU A 23 -29.77 0.74 -11.89
C LEU A 23 -28.33 0.91 -12.36
N PHE A 24 -28.12 1.17 -13.65
CA PHE A 24 -26.81 1.49 -14.20
C PHE A 24 -26.27 2.77 -13.59
N TRP A 25 -27.08 3.83 -13.47
CA TRP A 25 -26.72 5.09 -12.80
C TRP A 25 -26.39 4.89 -11.32
N ILE A 26 -27.13 4.05 -10.59
CA ILE A 26 -26.85 3.73 -9.18
C ILE A 26 -25.57 2.91 -9.06
N TYR A 27 -25.36 1.91 -9.93
CA TYR A 27 -24.14 1.12 -9.96
C TYR A 27 -22.92 1.98 -10.31
N HIS A 28 -23.04 2.83 -11.34
CA HIS A 28 -21.98 3.74 -11.75
C HIS A 28 -21.75 4.82 -10.69
N THR A 29 -22.80 5.41 -10.11
CA THR A 29 -22.69 6.39 -9.03
C THR A 29 -22.08 5.77 -7.78
N LYS A 30 -22.46 4.55 -7.38
CA LYS A 30 -21.85 3.90 -6.22
C LYS A 30 -20.37 3.56 -6.48
N ARG A 31 -20.01 3.17 -7.70
CA ARG A 31 -18.63 2.90 -8.13
C ARG A 31 -17.79 4.18 -8.29
N PHE A 32 -18.38 5.29 -8.69
CA PHE A 32 -17.73 6.59 -8.85
C PHE A 32 -17.68 7.38 -7.53
N HIS A 33 -18.70 7.25 -6.67
CA HIS A 33 -18.76 7.93 -5.38
C HIS A 33 -17.82 7.29 -4.33
N THR A 34 -17.54 5.98 -4.40
CA THR A 34 -16.39 5.41 -3.67
C THR A 34 -15.07 6.03 -4.15
N SER A 35 -14.95 6.40 -5.44
CA SER A 35 -13.75 7.12 -5.93
C SER A 35 -13.71 8.57 -5.45
N ASP A 36 -14.85 9.27 -5.35
CA ASP A 36 -14.90 10.67 -4.90
C ASP A 36 -14.86 10.84 -3.36
N VAL A 37 -15.32 9.86 -2.57
CA VAL A 37 -15.10 9.82 -1.10
C VAL A 37 -13.61 9.61 -0.79
N VAL A 38 -12.92 8.75 -1.56
CA VAL A 38 -11.47 8.58 -1.46
C VAL A 38 -10.73 9.85 -1.90
N LYS A 39 -11.19 10.54 -2.95
CA LYS A 39 -10.68 11.86 -3.35
C LYS A 39 -10.91 12.95 -2.30
N GLY A 40 -11.98 12.82 -1.50
CA GLY A 40 -12.27 13.68 -0.34
C GLY A 40 -11.37 13.42 0.87
N MET A 41 -10.90 12.19 1.07
CA MET A 41 -9.89 11.83 2.09
C MET A 41 -8.45 12.22 1.69
N CYS A 42 -8.21 12.58 0.42
CA CYS A 42 -6.92 13.13 -0.02
C CYS A 42 -6.59 14.52 0.58
N LYS A 43 -7.46 15.09 1.43
CA LYS A 43 -7.10 16.14 2.38
C LYS A 43 -6.93 15.54 3.78
N PHE A 44 -6.02 14.57 3.93
CA PHE A 44 -5.39 14.39 5.23
C PHE A 44 -4.69 15.72 5.52
N ASN A 45 -5.23 16.49 6.46
CA ASN A 45 -4.60 17.70 6.94
C ASN A 45 -3.32 17.28 7.65
N PHE A 46 -2.26 17.03 6.87
CA PHE A 46 -0.90 17.07 7.36
C PHE A 46 -0.69 18.51 7.79
N SER A 47 -1.02 18.76 9.06
CA SER A 47 -0.80 20.02 9.73
C SER A 47 0.62 20.44 9.38
N LYS A 48 0.76 21.61 8.75
CA LYS A 48 2.02 22.31 8.56
C LYS A 48 2.71 22.44 9.92
N SER A 49 3.46 21.44 10.34
CA SER A 49 4.26 21.49 11.55
C SER A 49 5.42 20.51 11.43
N ARG A 50 6.57 21.10 11.09
CA ARG A 50 7.93 20.54 10.99
C ARG A 50 8.22 19.71 9.73
N LYS A 51 9.36 20.02 9.11
CA LYS A 51 9.89 19.44 7.86
C LYS A 51 10.16 17.95 8.05
N THR A 52 9.18 17.12 7.75
CA THR A 52 9.37 15.67 7.72
C THR A 52 9.45 15.21 6.26
N LEU A 53 10.54 14.52 5.92
CA LEU A 53 11.05 14.21 4.57
C LEU A 53 10.29 13.10 3.82
N VAL A 54 9.19 12.58 4.37
CA VAL A 54 8.48 11.43 3.82
C VAL A 54 7.61 11.87 2.64
N SER A 55 7.88 11.31 1.46
CA SER A 55 7.21 11.70 0.21
C SER A 55 5.97 10.84 -0.08
N LEU A 56 4.90 11.48 -0.57
CA LEU A 56 3.78 10.78 -1.19
C LEU A 56 4.20 10.33 -2.59
N MET A 57 4.20 9.02 -2.84
CA MET A 57 4.66 8.42 -4.08
C MET A 57 3.50 7.93 -4.95
N ASP A 58 3.68 8.02 -6.28
CA ASP A 58 2.70 7.52 -7.25
C ASP A 58 2.68 5.98 -7.25
N TYR A 59 1.48 5.42 -7.24
CA TYR A 59 1.27 3.97 -7.28
C TYR A 59 1.90 3.32 -8.52
N ASN A 60 1.79 3.96 -9.69
CA ASN A 60 2.27 3.40 -10.95
C ASN A 60 3.81 3.26 -10.96
N ILE A 61 4.50 4.20 -10.28
CA ILE A 61 5.95 4.13 -10.10
C ILE A 61 6.31 2.93 -9.23
N LEU A 62 5.63 2.75 -8.08
CA LEU A 62 5.90 1.63 -7.17
C LEU A 62 5.49 0.28 -7.75
N GLU A 63 4.38 0.23 -8.48
CA GLU A 63 3.95 -0.97 -9.20
C GLU A 63 4.99 -1.37 -10.25
N SER A 64 5.46 -0.42 -11.05
CA SER A 64 6.51 -0.70 -12.05
C SER A 64 7.83 -1.10 -11.39
N ALA A 65 8.23 -0.40 -10.33
CA ALA A 65 9.48 -0.66 -9.60
C ALA A 65 9.52 -2.02 -8.90
N THR A 66 8.36 -2.57 -8.54
CA THR A 66 8.18 -3.92 -7.95
C THR A 66 7.86 -4.99 -9.00
N ASN A 67 8.02 -4.66 -10.29
CA ASN A 67 7.67 -5.55 -11.40
C ASN A 67 6.21 -6.07 -11.31
N LYS A 68 5.29 -5.17 -10.96
CA LYS A 68 3.87 -5.42 -10.69
C LYS A 68 3.61 -6.31 -9.46
N PHE A 69 4.38 -6.09 -8.40
CA PHE A 69 4.30 -6.87 -7.16
C PHE A 69 4.48 -8.38 -7.38
N GLN A 70 5.44 -8.76 -8.23
CA GLN A 70 5.73 -10.16 -8.52
C GLN A 70 6.26 -10.90 -7.30
N GLU A 71 5.88 -12.18 -7.17
CA GLU A 71 6.28 -13.05 -6.06
C GLU A 71 7.81 -13.22 -5.96
N THR A 72 8.53 -13.15 -7.09
CA THR A 72 9.99 -13.23 -7.13
C THR A 72 10.69 -12.06 -6.45
N GLU A 73 9.99 -10.93 -6.28
CA GLU A 73 10.52 -9.74 -5.60
C GLU A 73 10.18 -9.72 -4.10
N ILE A 74 9.51 -10.75 -3.56
CA ILE A 74 9.16 -10.78 -2.13
C ILE A 74 10.42 -10.94 -1.27
N LEU A 75 10.60 -9.98 -0.36
CA LEU A 75 11.61 -9.99 0.71
C LEU A 75 11.09 -10.63 1.99
N GLY A 76 9.77 -10.55 2.22
CA GLY A 76 9.12 -11.11 3.39
C GLY A 76 7.59 -11.02 3.32
N GLU A 77 6.92 -11.92 4.02
CA GLU A 77 5.47 -12.02 4.10
C GLU A 77 5.05 -12.29 5.55
N GLY A 78 3.96 -11.68 5.99
CA GLY A 78 3.40 -11.87 7.31
C GLY A 78 1.97 -11.34 7.42
N GLY A 79 1.43 -11.32 8.65
CA GLY A 79 0.02 -10.92 8.88
C GLY A 79 -0.33 -9.49 8.44
N PHE A 80 0.67 -8.61 8.33
CA PHE A 80 0.48 -7.23 7.89
C PHE A 80 0.63 -7.04 6.39
N GLY A 81 0.89 -8.10 5.62
CA GLY A 81 1.04 -8.07 4.18
C GLY A 81 2.42 -8.51 3.71
N ARG A 82 2.84 -7.99 2.56
CA ARG A 82 4.05 -8.44 1.85
C ARG A 82 5.01 -7.29 1.63
N VAL A 83 6.30 -7.58 1.75
CA VAL A 83 7.37 -6.64 1.49
C VAL A 83 8.07 -7.05 0.21
N TYR A 84 8.11 -6.15 -0.75
CA TYR A 84 8.70 -6.35 -2.06
C TYR A 84 10.00 -5.56 -2.18
N LYS A 85 11.00 -6.13 -2.82
CA LYS A 85 12.14 -5.40 -3.34
C LYS A 85 11.63 -4.55 -4.50
N ALA A 86 12.07 -3.30 -4.55
CA ALA A 86 11.76 -2.42 -5.66
C ALA A 86 13.01 -1.69 -6.11
N LYS A 87 13.08 -1.40 -7.41
CA LYS A 87 14.12 -0.58 -8.02
C LYS A 87 13.48 0.70 -8.53
N LEU A 88 13.71 1.80 -7.83
CA LEU A 88 13.27 3.14 -8.24
C LEU A 88 14.17 3.67 -9.38
N GLU A 89 13.81 4.84 -9.88
CA GLU A 89 14.67 5.63 -10.78
C GLU A 89 16.05 5.86 -10.12
N ASP A 90 17.09 6.02 -10.94
CA ASP A 90 18.51 6.14 -10.50
C ASP A 90 19.16 4.91 -9.84
N ASN A 91 18.63 3.70 -10.06
CA ASN A 91 19.12 2.44 -9.48
C ASN A 91 19.04 2.39 -7.94
N LEU A 92 18.20 3.22 -7.32
CA LEU A 92 17.96 3.15 -5.89
C LEU A 92 17.08 1.93 -5.56
N TYR A 93 17.58 1.03 -4.72
CA TYR A 93 16.81 -0.10 -4.24
C TYR A 93 16.11 0.23 -2.91
N VAL A 94 14.83 -0.08 -2.84
CA VAL A 94 13.97 0.16 -1.67
C VAL A 94 13.14 -1.08 -1.33
N ALA A 95 12.54 -1.07 -0.15
CA ALA A 95 11.57 -2.08 0.27
C ALA A 95 10.16 -1.48 0.27
N VAL A 96 9.25 -2.06 -0.51
CA VAL A 96 7.85 -1.63 -0.62
C VAL A 96 6.96 -2.62 0.14
N LYS A 97 6.45 -2.23 1.30
CA LYS A 97 5.49 -3.01 2.08
C LYS A 97 4.08 -2.71 1.59
N LYS A 98 3.44 -3.69 0.97
CA LYS A 98 2.03 -3.66 0.58
C LYS A 98 1.20 -4.26 1.71
N LEU A 99 0.39 -3.42 2.34
CA LEU A 99 -0.45 -3.81 3.47
C LEU A 99 -1.70 -4.57 3.00
N THR A 100 -2.25 -5.40 3.87
CA THR A 100 -3.57 -6.02 3.63
C THR A 100 -4.68 -4.97 3.73
N GLN A 101 -5.84 -5.22 3.11
CA GLN A 101 -6.94 -4.23 3.03
C GLN A 101 -7.46 -3.78 4.40
N ASN A 102 -7.33 -4.60 5.44
CA ASN A 102 -7.84 -4.30 6.78
C ASN A 102 -6.81 -3.59 7.67
N SER A 103 -5.62 -3.26 7.16
CA SER A 103 -4.51 -2.71 7.95
C SER A 103 -4.37 -1.19 7.88
N ILE A 104 -5.48 -0.45 7.79
CA ILE A 104 -5.47 1.01 7.67
C ILE A 104 -4.93 1.67 8.95
N LYS A 105 -5.28 1.15 10.13
CA LYS A 105 -4.80 1.72 11.40
C LYS A 105 -3.30 1.52 11.56
N GLU A 106 -2.79 0.35 11.16
CA GLU A 106 -1.38 0.01 11.15
C GLU A 106 -0.62 0.91 10.18
N PHE A 107 -1.19 1.17 9.00
CA PHE A 107 -0.64 2.15 8.05
C PHE A 107 -0.50 3.53 8.68
N GLU A 108 -1.59 4.08 9.23
CA GLU A 108 -1.60 5.42 9.82
C GLU A 108 -0.61 5.54 10.98
N THR A 109 -0.59 4.53 11.86
CA THR A 109 0.34 4.46 12.99
C THR A 109 1.79 4.43 12.52
N GLU A 110 2.09 3.60 11.51
CA GLU A 110 3.46 3.44 11.01
C GLU A 110 3.94 4.69 10.29
N VAL A 111 3.09 5.36 9.50
CA VAL A 111 3.40 6.68 8.90
C VAL A 111 3.61 7.74 9.98
N GLU A 112 2.72 7.84 10.97
CA GLU A 112 2.81 8.84 12.03
C GLU A 112 4.12 8.70 12.82
N LEU A 113 4.43 7.48 13.27
CA LEU A 113 5.62 7.21 14.07
C LEU A 113 6.90 7.33 13.26
N LEU A 114 7.01 6.64 12.13
CA LEU A 114 8.27 6.55 11.38
C LEU A 114 8.55 7.79 10.54
N SER A 115 7.55 8.63 10.28
CA SER A 115 7.86 9.95 9.71
C SER A 115 8.69 10.78 10.69
N GLN A 116 8.35 10.75 11.98
CA GLN A 116 9.00 11.60 12.99
C GLN A 116 10.31 11.01 13.54
N MET A 117 10.56 9.71 13.32
CA MET A 117 11.74 9.02 13.84
C MET A 117 12.85 8.92 12.79
N GLN A 118 13.96 9.60 13.06
CA GLN A 118 15.21 9.44 12.31
C GLN A 118 16.31 9.04 13.28
N HIS A 119 16.66 7.76 13.28
CA HIS A 119 17.71 7.21 14.13
C HIS A 119 18.47 6.12 13.38
N LEU A 120 19.78 6.00 13.64
CA LEU A 120 20.65 5.06 12.92
C LEU A 120 20.25 3.58 13.10
N ASN A 121 19.53 3.26 14.18
CA ASN A 121 19.09 1.90 14.49
C ASN A 121 17.58 1.68 14.24
N ILE A 122 16.89 2.65 13.65
CA ILE A 122 15.48 2.55 13.26
C ILE A 122 15.40 2.64 11.75
N ILE A 123 14.66 1.73 11.12
CA ILE A 123 14.49 1.74 9.67
C ILE A 123 13.81 3.02 9.19
N SER A 124 14.37 3.64 8.16
CA SER A 124 13.88 4.91 7.63
C SER A 124 12.69 4.70 6.70
N LEU A 125 11.58 5.39 7.00
CA LEU A 125 10.46 5.53 6.08
C LEU A 125 10.80 6.61 5.04
N LEU A 126 10.93 6.23 3.78
CA LEU A 126 11.26 7.13 2.67
C LEU A 126 10.01 7.76 2.05
N GLY A 127 8.91 7.01 2.04
CA GLY A 127 7.67 7.44 1.42
C GLY A 127 6.51 6.50 1.71
N TYR A 128 5.34 6.89 1.23
CA TYR A 128 4.14 6.07 1.27
C TYR A 128 3.27 6.32 0.05
N CYS A 129 2.35 5.40 -0.21
CA CYS A 129 1.36 5.52 -1.28
C CYS A 129 -0.03 5.12 -0.79
N ILE A 130 -1.02 5.91 -1.17
CA ILE A 130 -2.44 5.67 -0.92
C ILE A 130 -3.11 5.62 -2.30
N HIS A 131 -3.60 4.45 -2.70
CA HIS A 131 -4.25 4.27 -3.99
C HIS A 131 -5.51 3.40 -3.84
N SER A 132 -6.69 4.02 -3.89
CA SER A 132 -7.96 3.37 -3.58
C SER A 132 -7.87 2.71 -2.19
N GLU A 133 -8.09 1.40 -2.07
CA GLU A 133 -7.93 0.62 -0.83
C GLU A 133 -6.50 0.12 -0.59
N THR A 134 -5.59 0.34 -1.54
CA THR A 134 -4.20 -0.08 -1.40
C THR A 134 -3.42 0.93 -0.56
N ARG A 135 -2.63 0.43 0.38
CA ARG A 135 -1.70 1.19 1.21
C ARG A 135 -0.31 0.60 1.05
N LEU A 136 0.66 1.43 0.66
CA LEU A 136 2.05 1.02 0.50
C LEU A 136 2.95 1.90 1.38
N LEU A 137 3.95 1.28 2.00
CA LEU A 137 5.01 1.96 2.74
C LEU A 137 6.34 1.67 2.05
N VAL A 138 7.19 2.69 1.92
CA VAL A 138 8.46 2.61 1.21
C VAL A 138 9.59 2.90 2.17
N TYR A 139 10.47 1.92 2.37
CA TYR A 139 11.61 1.98 3.28
C TYR A 139 12.93 1.88 2.55
N GLU A 140 14.00 2.25 3.23
CA GLU A 140 15.34 1.84 2.80
C GLU A 140 15.45 0.30 2.73
N LEU A 141 16.28 -0.18 1.80
CA LEU A 141 16.50 -1.61 1.65
C LEU A 141 17.57 -2.11 2.63
N MET A 142 17.19 -3.04 3.51
CA MET A 142 18.13 -3.75 4.38
C MET A 142 18.85 -4.87 3.62
N HIS A 143 20.03 -4.59 3.06
CA HIS A 143 20.76 -5.54 2.20
C HIS A 143 21.11 -6.88 2.84
N ASN A 144 21.30 -6.91 4.17
CA ASN A 144 21.59 -8.15 4.91
C ASN A 144 20.33 -8.93 5.32
N GLY A 145 19.13 -8.46 4.90
CA GLY A 145 17.86 -9.06 5.29
C GLY A 145 17.57 -8.94 6.79
N SER A 146 16.64 -9.76 7.27
CA SER A 146 16.23 -9.76 8.68
C SER A 146 17.24 -10.52 9.56
N LEU A 147 17.25 -10.17 10.85
CA LEU A 147 18.04 -10.89 11.84
C LEU A 147 17.61 -12.36 11.96
N GLU A 148 16.32 -12.64 11.80
CA GLU A 148 15.77 -14.00 11.76
C GLU A 148 16.44 -14.83 10.66
N THR A 149 16.51 -14.32 9.43
CA THR A 149 17.19 -15.01 8.33
C THR A 149 18.68 -15.19 8.60
N GLN A 150 19.34 -14.20 9.22
CA GLN A 150 20.77 -14.31 9.54
C GLN A 150 21.04 -15.35 10.64
N LEU A 151 20.13 -15.54 11.59
CA LEU A 151 20.27 -16.51 12.69
C LEU A 151 19.82 -17.93 12.31
N HIS A 152 18.70 -18.04 11.61
CA HIS A 152 17.99 -19.30 11.37
C HIS A 152 17.96 -19.74 9.90
N GLY A 153 18.40 -18.88 8.99
CA GLY A 153 18.48 -19.20 7.56
C GLY A 153 19.61 -20.18 7.21
N PRO A 154 19.98 -20.28 5.92
CA PRO A 154 20.94 -21.28 5.44
C PRO A 154 22.30 -21.26 6.14
N SER A 155 22.77 -20.07 6.55
CA SER A 155 24.03 -19.91 7.27
C SER A 155 23.97 -20.41 8.72
N ARG A 156 22.76 -20.64 9.28
CA ARG A 156 22.52 -21.03 10.68
C ARG A 156 23.28 -20.17 11.69
N GLY A 157 23.39 -18.87 11.42
CA GLY A 157 24.06 -17.92 12.30
C GLY A 157 25.59 -17.96 12.27
N SER A 158 26.20 -18.76 11.39
CA SER A 158 27.67 -18.84 11.25
C SER A 158 28.31 -17.51 10.82
N VAL A 159 27.56 -16.68 10.07
CA VAL A 159 27.98 -15.34 9.65
C VAL A 159 28.04 -14.35 10.83
N LEU A 160 27.28 -14.60 11.89
CA LEU A 160 27.16 -13.72 13.06
C LEU A 160 28.08 -14.20 14.19
N THR A 161 29.29 -13.65 14.24
CA THR A 161 30.21 -13.82 15.37
C THR A 161 29.59 -13.30 16.68
N TRP A 162 30.08 -13.79 17.82
CA TRP A 162 29.60 -13.35 19.14
C TRP A 162 29.65 -11.82 19.30
N HIS A 163 30.75 -11.20 18.89
CA HIS A 163 30.91 -9.75 18.93
C HIS A 163 29.83 -9.02 18.11
N ARG A 164 29.51 -9.50 16.90
CA ARG A 164 28.42 -8.92 16.08
C ARG A 164 27.06 -9.08 16.76
N ARG A 165 26.79 -10.23 17.39
CA ARG A 165 25.53 -10.47 18.11
C ARG A 165 25.35 -9.51 19.27
N ILE A 166 26.38 -9.31 20.09
CA ILE A 166 26.36 -8.34 21.19
C ILE A 166 26.18 -6.92 20.67
N LYS A 167 26.84 -6.55 19.57
CA LYS A 167 26.64 -5.23 18.95
C LYS A 167 25.19 -5.03 18.49
N ILE A 168 24.60 -5.99 17.78
CA ILE A 168 23.20 -5.94 17.35
C ILE A 168 22.26 -5.78 18.56
N ALA A 169 22.49 -6.54 19.63
CA ALA A 169 21.68 -6.45 20.85
C ALA A 169 21.77 -5.07 21.53
N LEU A 170 22.97 -4.48 21.59
CA LEU A 170 23.19 -3.14 22.15
C LEU A 170 22.57 -2.06 21.27
N ASP A 171 22.71 -2.16 19.95
CA ASP A 171 22.17 -1.19 19.01
C ASP A 171 20.64 -1.23 18.98
N ALA A 172 20.02 -2.42 19.12
CA ALA A 172 18.57 -2.59 19.22
C ALA A 172 17.97 -2.05 20.53
N ALA A 173 18.75 -1.96 21.60
CA ALA A 173 18.30 -1.46 22.91
C ALA A 173 18.42 0.07 23.06
N ARG A 174 19.05 0.75 22.09
CA ARG A 174 19.23 2.21 22.05
C ARG A 174 18.11 2.90 21.30
#